data_AF-A0A8J2WJX9-F1
#
_entry.id   AF-A0A8J2WJX9-F1
#
_cell.length_a   1.000
_cell.length_b   1.000
_cell.length_c   1.000
_cell.angle_alpha   90.00
_cell.angle_beta   90.00
_cell.angle_gamma   90.00
#
_symmetry.space_group_name_H-M   'P 1'
#
loop_
_entity.id
_entity.type
_entity.pdbx_description
1 polymer ?
#
loop_
_entity_poly.entity_id
_entity_poly.type
_entity_poly.pdbx_seq_one_letter_code
_entity_poly.pdbx_strand_id
1 'polypeptide(L)'
;MSPYFSFCKNMMIRSKEFKIFCKPDAHHGVRLKITETVVKKIYVTLDVAIELCERLKALEQLYWESRPLPRNGRLHSEEMVEQESTYTLDLSVREYRQNLQITQSKKIWTRGPCDSINIPDVGEFRRELFHLVEELSTNYLTLSVETDDSGISKVLRGNRVAVIYCPIRPWPWTRSYPITELVFDATLVGLILFDRDIDKIREYCEHNYPDLMVDSYVDMNYESDDWNVLYQNLKIRWIRRGQQFRINEHHGTLSLKHEDHWFTA
;
A
#
# COMPACT_ATOMS: atom_id res chain seq x y z
N MET A 1 12.75 -24.45 -16.90
CA MET A 1 12.50 -23.16 -16.19
C MET A 1 13.15 -22.05 -16.98
N SER A 2 12.59 -20.83 -17.01
CA SER A 2 13.25 -19.69 -17.67
C SER A 2 14.49 -19.32 -16.86
N PRO A 3 15.68 -19.15 -17.47
CA PRO A 3 16.94 -18.91 -16.75
C PRO A 3 16.98 -17.55 -16.02
N TYR A 4 15.95 -16.72 -16.20
CA TYR A 4 15.91 -15.35 -15.69
C TYR A 4 15.09 -15.17 -14.42
N PHE A 5 14.34 -16.18 -13.99
CA PHE A 5 13.45 -16.09 -12.82
C PHE A 5 13.89 -17.10 -11.78
N SER A 6 14.29 -16.61 -10.61
CA SER A 6 14.59 -17.42 -9.44
C SER A 6 13.27 -17.80 -8.75
N PHE A 7 13.16 -19.06 -8.35
CA PHE A 7 12.03 -19.50 -7.54
C PHE A 7 12.04 -18.75 -6.20
N CYS A 8 10.90 -18.21 -5.82
CA CYS A 8 10.78 -17.38 -4.64
C CYS A 8 9.91 -18.04 -3.57
N LYS A 9 8.66 -18.38 -3.90
CA LYS A 9 7.70 -18.89 -2.91
C LYS A 9 6.61 -19.76 -3.54
N ASN A 10 6.16 -20.78 -2.81
CA ASN A 10 4.92 -21.50 -3.07
C ASN A 10 3.85 -21.03 -2.07
N MET A 11 2.62 -20.90 -2.54
CA MET A 11 1.46 -20.48 -1.76
C MET A 11 0.30 -21.42 -2.04
N MET A 12 -0.30 -21.97 -0.99
CA MET A 12 -1.49 -22.81 -1.08
C MET A 12 -2.68 -21.97 -0.65
N ILE A 13 -3.60 -21.66 -1.56
CA ILE A 13 -4.81 -20.89 -1.26
C ILE A 13 -6.00 -21.80 -1.47
N ARG A 14 -6.67 -22.18 -0.38
CA ARG A 14 -7.65 -23.27 -0.37
C ARG A 14 -7.04 -24.54 -1.01
N SER A 15 -7.51 -24.92 -2.19
CA SER A 15 -7.05 -26.10 -2.94
C SER A 15 -6.24 -25.77 -4.19
N LYS A 16 -5.77 -24.52 -4.35
CA LYS A 16 -5.00 -24.05 -5.52
C LYS A 16 -3.58 -23.64 -5.16
N GLU A 17 -2.63 -24.21 -5.89
CA GLU A 17 -1.20 -23.89 -5.74
C GLU A 17 -0.84 -22.69 -6.60
N PHE A 18 -0.17 -21.73 -5.99
CA PHE A 18 0.42 -20.59 -6.66
C PHE A 18 1.93 -20.64 -6.45
N LYS A 19 2.68 -20.39 -7.53
CA LYS A 19 4.14 -20.25 -7.48
C LYS A 19 4.51 -18.84 -7.86
N ILE A 20 5.34 -18.22 -7.03
CA ILE A 20 5.88 -16.90 -7.28
C ILE A 20 7.36 -17.05 -7.58
N PHE A 21 7.75 -16.49 -8.72
CA PHE A 21 9.14 -16.37 -9.12
C PHE A 21 9.53 -14.90 -9.17
N CYS A 22 10.76 -14.59 -8.78
CA CYS A 22 11.30 -13.23 -8.80
C CYS A 22 12.44 -13.10 -9.82
N LYS A 23 12.55 -11.93 -10.42
CA LYS A 23 13.66 -11.53 -11.28
C LYS A 23 14.06 -10.11 -10.90
N PRO A 24 15.32 -9.84 -10.51
CA PRO A 24 15.80 -8.48 -10.32
C PRO A 24 15.59 -7.64 -11.58
N ASP A 25 15.17 -6.39 -11.39
CA ASP A 25 14.89 -5.43 -12.45
C ASP A 25 15.47 -4.08 -12.07
N ALA A 26 16.24 -3.47 -12.98
CA ALA A 26 16.97 -2.24 -12.69
C ALA A 26 16.05 -1.03 -12.44
N HIS A 27 14.83 -1.04 -12.98
CA HIS A 27 13.90 0.09 -12.88
C HIS A 27 12.86 -0.12 -11.78
N HIS A 28 12.43 -1.36 -11.56
CA HIS A 28 11.34 -1.69 -10.64
C HIS A 28 11.81 -2.46 -9.40
N GLY A 29 13.12 -2.63 -9.20
CA GLY A 29 13.73 -3.47 -8.18
C GLY A 29 13.59 -4.97 -8.49
N VAL A 30 12.35 -5.44 -8.58
CA VAL A 30 11.99 -6.83 -8.90
C VAL A 30 10.76 -6.90 -9.80
N ARG A 31 10.78 -7.83 -10.76
CA ARG A 31 9.59 -8.34 -11.43
C ARG A 31 9.20 -9.69 -10.85
N LEU A 32 7.92 -9.84 -10.54
CA LEU A 32 7.31 -11.06 -10.06
C LEU A 32 6.56 -11.75 -11.18
N LYS A 33 6.68 -13.07 -11.24
CA LYS A 33 5.84 -13.93 -12.05
C LYS A 33 5.02 -14.80 -11.11
N ILE A 34 3.71 -14.60 -11.10
CA ILE A 34 2.76 -15.35 -10.27
C ILE A 34 2.05 -16.35 -11.18
N THR A 35 2.11 -17.64 -10.84
CA THR A 35 1.54 -18.72 -11.66
C THR A 35 0.57 -19.57 -10.84
N GLU A 36 -0.68 -19.71 -11.30
CA GLU A 36 -1.64 -20.74 -10.83
C GLU A 36 -1.35 -22.09 -11.53
N THR A 37 -1.02 -22.03 -12.82
CA THR A 37 -0.54 -23.18 -13.62
C THR A 37 0.50 -22.69 -14.63
N VAL A 38 1.09 -23.59 -15.42
CA VAL A 38 2.07 -23.22 -16.47
C VAL A 38 1.51 -22.18 -17.46
N VAL A 39 0.21 -22.27 -17.76
CA VAL A 39 -0.50 -21.40 -18.71
C VAL A 39 -1.23 -20.23 -18.04
N LYS A 40 -1.64 -20.38 -16.77
CA LYS A 40 -2.31 -19.32 -16.00
C LYS A 40 -1.31 -18.57 -15.14
N LYS A 41 -0.87 -17.42 -15.62
CA LYS A 41 0.16 -16.60 -14.99
C LYS A 41 -0.13 -15.13 -15.18
N ILE A 42 0.49 -14.29 -14.37
CA ILE A 42 0.63 -12.85 -14.57
C ILE A 42 2.06 -12.44 -14.20
N TYR A 43 2.51 -11.33 -14.76
CA TYR A 43 3.78 -10.69 -14.42
C TYR A 43 3.47 -9.33 -13.82
N VAL A 44 3.99 -9.03 -12.64
CA VAL A 44 3.79 -7.75 -11.96
C VAL A 44 5.15 -7.16 -11.57
N THR A 45 5.29 -5.85 -11.65
CA THR A 45 6.42 -5.15 -11.00
C THR A 45 6.20 -5.14 -9.49
N LEU A 46 7.25 -4.86 -8.71
CA LEU A 46 7.11 -4.74 -7.26
C LEU A 46 6.14 -3.62 -6.87
N ASP A 47 6.16 -2.49 -7.57
CA ASP A 47 5.20 -1.39 -7.37
C ASP A 47 3.74 -1.83 -7.57
N VAL A 48 3.49 -2.59 -8.65
CA VAL A 48 2.17 -3.17 -8.96
C VAL A 48 1.79 -4.21 -7.90
N ALA A 49 2.73 -5.01 -7.39
CA ALA A 49 2.45 -5.99 -6.34
C ALA A 49 2.08 -5.32 -5.01
N ILE A 50 2.71 -4.20 -4.67
CA ILE A 50 2.32 -3.39 -3.50
C ILE A 50 0.91 -2.82 -3.71
N GLU A 51 0.63 -2.21 -4.86
CA GLU A 51 -0.72 -1.66 -5.14
C GLU A 51 -1.77 -2.77 -5.12
N LEU A 52 -1.45 -3.94 -5.68
CA LEU A 52 -2.30 -5.11 -5.65
C LEU A 52 -2.63 -5.53 -4.21
N CYS A 53 -1.67 -5.50 -3.28
CA CYS A 53 -1.95 -5.78 -1.86
C CYS A 53 -2.96 -4.79 -1.25
N GLU A 54 -2.87 -3.51 -1.62
CA GLU A 54 -3.81 -2.47 -1.16
C GLU A 54 -5.21 -2.70 -1.74
N ARG A 55 -5.30 -3.00 -3.05
CA ARG A 55 -6.58 -3.33 -3.72
C ARG A 55 -7.22 -4.59 -3.15
N LEU A 56 -6.44 -5.65 -2.94
CA LEU A 56 -6.92 -6.88 -2.33
C LEU A 56 -7.47 -6.65 -0.92
N LYS A 57 -6.90 -5.73 -0.15
CA LYS A 57 -7.44 -5.36 1.18
C LYS A 57 -8.82 -4.73 1.06
N ALA A 58 -9.00 -3.79 0.14
CA ALA A 58 -10.28 -3.15 -0.12
C ALA A 58 -11.33 -4.15 -0.63
N LEU A 59 -10.94 -5.06 -1.53
CA LEU A 59 -11.79 -6.13 -2.04
C LEU A 59 -12.19 -7.15 -0.96
N GLU A 60 -11.26 -7.49 -0.05
CA GLU A 60 -11.53 -8.32 1.12
C GLU A 60 -12.62 -7.68 2.00
N GLN A 61 -12.49 -6.37 2.30
CA GLN A 61 -13.49 -5.63 3.06
C GLN A 61 -14.84 -5.59 2.35
N LEU A 62 -14.86 -5.24 1.06
CA LEU A 62 -16.08 -5.20 0.25
C LEU A 62 -16.82 -6.55 0.23
N TYR A 63 -16.09 -7.66 0.15
CA TYR A 63 -16.66 -9.00 0.21
C TYR A 63 -17.36 -9.29 1.55
N TRP A 64 -16.81 -8.81 2.66
CA TRP A 64 -17.43 -8.93 3.98
C TRP A 64 -18.70 -8.08 4.12
N GLU A 65 -18.66 -6.85 3.60
CA GLU A 65 -19.80 -5.92 3.62
C GLU A 65 -20.95 -6.36 2.70
N SER A 66 -20.65 -7.12 1.64
CA SER A 66 -21.64 -7.61 0.66
C SER A 66 -22.50 -8.78 1.17
N ARG A 67 -22.45 -9.12 2.46
CA ARG A 67 -23.21 -10.26 3.02
C ARG A 67 -24.66 -9.84 3.34
N PRO A 68 -25.66 -10.69 3.07
CA PRO A 68 -25.57 -12.06 2.54
C PRO A 68 -25.26 -12.12 1.04
N LEU A 69 -24.43 -13.11 0.65
CA LEU A 69 -23.92 -13.20 -0.73
C LEU A 69 -24.97 -13.79 -1.70
N PRO A 70 -25.04 -13.29 -2.95
CA PRO A 70 -25.85 -13.92 -3.99
C PRO A 70 -25.27 -15.29 -4.38
N ARG A 71 -26.11 -16.18 -4.94
CA ARG A 71 -25.66 -17.49 -5.43
C ARG A 71 -24.55 -17.36 -6.46
N ASN A 72 -24.76 -16.51 -7.45
CA ASN A 72 -23.77 -16.14 -8.47
C ASN A 72 -23.93 -14.64 -8.75
N GLY A 73 -22.82 -13.93 -8.96
CA GLY A 73 -22.89 -12.51 -9.31
C GLY A 73 -21.52 -11.85 -9.33
N ARG A 74 -21.42 -10.71 -10.00
CA ARG A 74 -20.23 -9.85 -9.94
C ARG A 74 -20.42 -8.88 -8.77
N LEU A 75 -19.42 -8.76 -7.90
CA LEU A 75 -19.43 -7.81 -6.79
C LEU A 75 -18.73 -6.51 -7.17
N HIS A 76 -17.58 -6.59 -7.85
CA HIS A 76 -16.76 -5.43 -8.16
C HIS A 76 -15.85 -5.64 -9.35
N SER A 77 -15.48 -4.55 -10.01
CA SER A 77 -14.48 -4.52 -11.06
C SER A 77 -13.67 -3.25 -10.98
N GLU A 78 -12.36 -3.40 -10.97
CA GLU A 78 -11.46 -2.26 -11.05
C GLU A 78 -10.27 -2.58 -11.96
N GLU A 79 -9.57 -1.53 -12.37
CA GLU A 79 -8.36 -1.63 -13.17
C GLU A 79 -7.19 -0.95 -12.47
N MET A 80 -6.04 -1.61 -12.52
CA MET A 80 -4.75 -1.03 -12.19
C MET A 80 -3.98 -0.82 -13.48
N VAL A 81 -3.48 0.39 -13.70
CA VAL A 81 -2.72 0.74 -14.90
C VAL A 81 -1.26 0.92 -14.56
N GLU A 82 -0.42 0.22 -15.30
CA GLU A 82 1.03 0.39 -15.34
C GLU A 82 1.45 0.77 -16.77
N GLN A 83 2.63 1.36 -16.93
CA GLN A 83 3.11 1.92 -18.20
C GLN A 83 2.92 0.96 -19.39
N GLU A 84 3.25 -0.32 -19.21
CA GLU A 84 3.20 -1.36 -20.26
C GLU A 84 2.05 -2.36 -20.09
N SER A 85 1.22 -2.25 -19.05
CA SER A 85 0.19 -3.26 -18.76
C SER A 85 -0.99 -2.70 -17.96
N THR A 86 -2.19 -3.17 -18.27
CA THR A 86 -3.40 -3.02 -17.45
C THR A 86 -3.67 -4.33 -16.73
N TYR A 87 -4.04 -4.26 -15.46
CA TYR A 87 -4.51 -5.39 -14.68
C TYR A 87 -5.96 -5.14 -14.31
N THR A 88 -6.86 -5.99 -14.78
CA THR A 88 -8.28 -5.95 -14.41
C THR A 88 -8.51 -6.92 -13.25
N LEU A 89 -9.08 -6.43 -12.16
CA LEU A 89 -9.45 -7.20 -10.97
C LEU A 89 -10.97 -7.35 -10.98
N ASP A 90 -11.44 -8.58 -11.20
CA ASP A 90 -12.87 -8.90 -11.26
C ASP A 90 -13.26 -9.79 -10.07
N LEU A 91 -13.90 -9.18 -9.07
CA LEU A 91 -14.41 -9.87 -7.90
C LEU A 91 -15.83 -10.35 -8.16
N SER A 92 -16.02 -11.66 -8.06
CA SER A 92 -17.30 -12.32 -8.28
C SER A 92 -17.59 -13.33 -7.17
N VAL A 93 -18.86 -13.72 -7.05
CA VAL A 93 -19.32 -14.85 -6.25
C VAL A 93 -19.78 -15.94 -7.19
N ARG A 94 -19.33 -17.18 -6.94
CA ARG A 94 -19.78 -18.39 -7.61
C ARG A 94 -20.15 -19.42 -6.55
N GLU A 95 -21.39 -19.89 -6.59
CA GLU A 95 -21.94 -20.82 -5.59
C GLU A 95 -21.71 -20.35 -4.15
N TYR A 96 -22.02 -19.08 -3.88
CA TYR A 96 -21.81 -18.41 -2.58
C TYR A 96 -20.35 -18.28 -2.12
N ARG A 97 -19.37 -18.61 -2.99
CA ARG A 97 -17.94 -18.48 -2.69
C ARG A 97 -17.31 -17.35 -3.49
N GLN A 98 -16.37 -16.64 -2.86
CA GLN A 98 -15.59 -15.61 -3.55
C GLN A 98 -14.76 -16.20 -4.69
N ASN A 99 -14.56 -15.39 -5.72
CA ASN A 99 -13.77 -15.72 -6.89
C ASN A 99 -13.22 -14.41 -7.48
N LEU A 100 -11.92 -14.17 -7.32
CA LEU A 100 -11.23 -13.03 -7.90
C LEU A 100 -10.45 -13.48 -9.15
N GLN A 101 -10.76 -12.90 -10.31
CA GLN A 101 -9.95 -13.06 -11.50
C GLN A 101 -9.08 -11.82 -11.70
N ILE A 102 -7.77 -12.04 -11.82
CA ILE A 102 -6.83 -10.99 -12.20
C ILE A 102 -6.39 -11.25 -13.64
N THR A 103 -6.64 -10.29 -14.51
CA THR A 103 -6.29 -10.38 -15.94
C THR A 103 -5.27 -9.30 -16.29
N GLN A 104 -4.12 -9.70 -16.81
CA GLN A 104 -3.10 -8.81 -17.34
C GLN A 104 -3.26 -8.67 -18.86
N SER A 105 -3.42 -7.42 -19.30
CA SER A 105 -3.47 -7.00 -20.70
C SER A 105 -2.30 -6.04 -20.97
N LYS A 106 -1.49 -6.29 -22.00
CA LYS A 106 -0.33 -5.42 -22.30
C LYS A 106 -0.78 -4.17 -23.07
N LYS A 107 -0.38 -2.98 -22.59
CA LYS A 107 -0.65 -1.70 -23.26
C LYS A 107 0.43 -1.47 -24.31
N ILE A 108 -0.03 -1.17 -25.53
CA ILE A 108 0.76 -0.72 -26.69
C ILE A 108 1.32 -1.90 -27.52
N TRP A 109 0.55 -2.30 -28.55
CA TRP A 109 1.03 -2.95 -29.79
C TRP A 109 1.29 -4.47 -29.83
N THR A 110 1.11 -5.23 -28.75
CA THR A 110 1.20 -6.70 -28.83
C THR A 110 -0.17 -7.37 -28.76
N ARG A 111 -0.60 -7.96 -29.89
CA ARG A 111 -1.67 -8.99 -29.99
C ARG A 111 -1.27 -10.27 -29.23
N GLY A 112 -0.91 -10.15 -27.95
CA GLY A 112 -0.61 -11.28 -27.08
C GLY A 112 -1.88 -11.78 -26.38
N PRO A 113 -1.97 -13.07 -26.05
CA PRO A 113 -3.08 -13.58 -25.24
C PRO A 113 -3.09 -12.87 -23.87
N CYS A 114 -4.29 -12.58 -23.37
CA CYS A 114 -4.46 -12.08 -22.02
C CYS A 114 -4.02 -13.16 -21.03
N ASP A 115 -3.12 -12.79 -20.14
CA ASP A 115 -2.59 -13.65 -19.08
C ASP A 115 -3.51 -13.48 -17.86
N SER A 116 -3.91 -14.56 -17.20
CA SER A 116 -4.80 -14.45 -16.03
C SER A 116 -4.56 -15.52 -14.98
N ILE A 117 -4.91 -15.18 -13.74
CA ILE A 117 -4.96 -16.09 -12.61
C ILE A 117 -6.29 -15.96 -11.89
N ASN A 118 -6.69 -17.02 -11.20
CA ASN A 118 -7.96 -17.07 -10.50
C ASN A 118 -7.77 -17.44 -9.02
N ILE A 119 -8.06 -16.49 -8.15
CA ILE A 119 -7.83 -16.54 -6.70
C ILE A 119 -9.14 -16.91 -5.99
N PRO A 120 -9.19 -18.05 -5.29
CA PRO A 120 -10.41 -18.54 -4.62
C PRO A 120 -10.59 -17.93 -3.22
N ASP A 121 -9.57 -17.28 -2.67
CA ASP A 121 -9.65 -16.58 -1.39
C ASP A 121 -8.79 -15.31 -1.38
N VAL A 122 -9.43 -14.14 -1.41
CA VAL A 122 -8.75 -12.84 -1.51
C VAL A 122 -7.94 -12.55 -0.26
N GLY A 123 -8.48 -12.83 0.93
CA GLY A 123 -7.83 -12.52 2.20
C GLY A 123 -6.59 -13.40 2.43
N GLU A 124 -6.70 -14.70 2.15
CA GLU A 124 -5.57 -15.62 2.26
C GLU A 124 -4.45 -15.27 1.26
N PHE A 125 -4.81 -15.03 -0.02
CA PHE A 125 -3.84 -14.65 -1.03
C PHE A 125 -3.15 -13.31 -0.71
N ARG A 126 -3.91 -12.32 -0.23
CA ARG A 126 -3.37 -11.02 0.18
C ARG A 126 -2.33 -11.15 1.28
N ARG A 127 -2.60 -11.90 2.35
CA ARG A 127 -1.66 -12.06 3.48
C ARG A 127 -0.34 -12.64 3.00
N GLU A 128 -0.42 -13.72 2.22
CA GLU A 128 0.76 -14.41 1.71
C GLU A 128 1.58 -13.58 0.72
N LEU A 129 0.91 -12.80 -0.14
CA LEU A 129 1.55 -11.87 -1.07
C LEU A 129 2.17 -10.68 -0.34
N PHE A 130 1.47 -10.13 0.66
CA PHE A 130 1.90 -8.97 1.43
C PHE A 130 3.24 -9.22 2.12
N HIS A 131 3.39 -10.35 2.83
CA HIS A 131 4.65 -10.69 3.48
C HIS A 131 5.81 -10.78 2.49
N LEU A 132 5.59 -11.39 1.32
CA LEU A 132 6.62 -11.49 0.29
C LEU A 132 6.97 -10.10 -0.28
N VAL A 133 5.95 -9.28 -0.54
CA VAL A 133 6.15 -7.94 -1.09
C VAL A 133 6.91 -7.04 -0.11
N GLU A 134 6.67 -7.13 1.20
CA GLU A 134 7.43 -6.37 2.20
C GLU A 134 8.91 -6.80 2.25
N GLU A 135 9.17 -8.10 2.23
CA GLU A 135 10.54 -8.65 2.17
C GLU A 135 11.28 -8.15 0.93
N LEU A 136 10.67 -8.27 -0.25
CA LEU A 136 11.27 -7.83 -1.50
C LEU A 136 11.46 -6.31 -1.56
N SER A 137 10.51 -5.54 -1.02
CA SER A 137 10.60 -4.08 -0.95
C SER A 137 11.78 -3.64 -0.09
N THR A 138 12.07 -4.36 0.98
CA THR A 138 13.20 -4.06 1.87
C THR A 138 14.53 -4.41 1.19
N ASN A 139 14.57 -5.51 0.45
CA ASN A 139 15.81 -6.02 -0.15
C ASN A 139 16.18 -5.38 -1.50
N TYR A 140 15.21 -4.93 -2.28
CA TYR A 140 15.43 -4.52 -3.67
C TYR A 140 15.05 -3.08 -4.00
N LEU A 141 14.38 -2.36 -3.10
CA LEU A 141 14.13 -0.93 -3.29
C LEU A 141 15.00 -0.14 -2.32
N THR A 142 16.01 0.52 -2.87
CA THR A 142 16.83 1.45 -2.09
C THR A 142 15.99 2.66 -1.68
N LEU A 143 16.18 3.08 -0.43
CA LEU A 143 15.64 4.35 0.04
C LEU A 143 16.49 5.49 -0.50
N SER A 144 15.85 6.51 -1.03
CA SER A 144 16.50 7.76 -1.42
C SER A 144 15.71 8.95 -0.88
N VAL A 145 16.33 10.12 -0.86
CA VAL A 145 15.68 11.38 -0.51
C VAL A 145 15.74 12.28 -1.72
N GLU A 146 14.59 12.82 -2.13
CA GLU A 146 14.47 13.79 -3.21
C GLU A 146 13.87 15.07 -2.63
N THR A 147 14.44 16.23 -2.96
CA THR A 147 13.91 17.53 -2.53
C THR A 147 13.29 18.22 -3.73
N ASP A 148 12.03 18.62 -3.61
CA ASP A 148 11.33 19.32 -4.68
C ASP A 148 11.65 20.83 -4.68
N ASP A 149 11.13 21.54 -5.68
CA ASP A 149 11.35 22.99 -5.86
C ASP A 149 10.79 23.83 -4.70
N SER A 150 9.90 23.26 -3.87
CA SER A 150 9.38 23.92 -2.66
C SER A 150 10.29 23.75 -1.44
N GLY A 151 11.39 23.00 -1.58
CA GLY A 151 12.33 22.71 -0.50
C GLY A 151 11.91 21.53 0.38
N ILE A 152 10.86 20.80 0.02
CA ILE A 152 10.36 19.67 0.81
C ILE A 152 11.10 18.40 0.40
N SER A 153 11.87 17.85 1.33
CA SER A 153 12.58 16.58 1.15
C SER A 153 11.64 15.40 1.42
N LYS A 154 11.42 14.56 0.41
CA LYS A 154 10.57 13.37 0.43
C LYS A 154 11.41 12.11 0.41
N VAL A 155 11.14 11.17 1.31
CA VAL A 155 11.76 9.84 1.26
C VAL A 155 11.06 8.97 0.23
N LEU A 156 11.84 8.39 -0.67
CA LEU A 156 11.37 7.55 -1.76
C LEU A 156 11.77 6.10 -1.55
N ARG A 157 10.90 5.20 -2.04
CA ARG A 157 11.16 3.77 -2.20
C ARG A 157 10.61 3.33 -3.55
N GLY A 158 11.46 3.22 -4.56
CA GLY A 158 11.02 3.02 -5.95
C GLY A 158 10.16 4.20 -6.43
N ASN A 159 8.98 3.93 -6.98
CA ASN A 159 8.04 4.96 -7.43
C ASN A 159 7.04 5.42 -6.33
N ARG A 160 7.41 5.25 -5.06
CA ARG A 160 6.56 5.59 -3.91
C ARG A 160 7.24 6.56 -2.97
N VAL A 161 6.42 7.37 -2.32
CA VAL A 161 6.79 8.38 -1.33
C VAL A 161 6.35 7.91 0.05
N ALA A 162 7.22 8.08 1.04
CA ALA A 162 6.89 7.87 2.43
C ALA A 162 5.95 8.97 2.92
N VAL A 163 4.82 8.57 3.50
CA VAL A 163 3.83 9.45 4.09
C VAL A 163 3.64 9.07 5.54
N ILE A 164 3.88 10.03 6.43
CA ILE A 164 3.68 9.84 7.86
C ILE A 164 2.19 10.00 8.17
N TYR A 165 1.64 9.07 8.95
CA TYR A 165 0.27 9.16 9.46
C TYR A 165 0.11 8.46 10.81
N CYS A 166 -0.95 8.81 11.54
CA CYS A 166 -1.37 8.13 12.77
C CYS A 166 -2.74 7.46 12.53
N PRO A 167 -2.86 6.12 12.66
CA PRO A 167 -4.11 5.41 12.41
C PRO A 167 -5.10 5.53 13.56
N ILE A 168 -4.62 5.79 14.78
CA ILE A 168 -5.45 5.79 15.99
C ILE A 168 -6.04 7.15 16.32
N ARG A 169 -5.55 8.26 15.73
CA ARG A 169 -6.16 9.58 15.89
C ARG A 169 -5.75 10.49 14.71
N PRO A 170 -6.60 11.47 14.36
CA PRO A 170 -6.11 12.66 13.72
C PRO A 170 -5.09 13.35 14.63
N TRP A 171 -3.80 13.11 14.39
CA TRP A 171 -2.75 14.02 14.83
C TRP A 171 -2.96 15.38 14.12
N PRO A 172 -2.39 16.51 14.55
CA PRO A 172 -2.81 17.87 14.13
C PRO A 172 -2.73 18.21 12.63
N TRP A 173 -2.34 17.28 11.74
CA TRP A 173 -2.51 17.39 10.28
C TRP A 173 -3.96 17.58 9.79
N THR A 174 -4.99 17.37 10.62
CA THR A 174 -6.40 17.42 10.16
C THR A 174 -7.21 18.63 10.60
N ARG A 175 -6.87 19.31 11.71
CA ARG A 175 -7.82 20.28 12.30
C ARG A 175 -7.56 21.74 11.99
N SER A 176 -6.36 22.17 11.61
CA SER A 176 -6.13 23.62 11.35
C SER A 176 -4.99 23.98 10.39
N TYR A 177 -4.03 23.08 10.11
CA TYR A 177 -2.89 23.40 9.24
C TYR A 177 -2.46 22.17 8.42
N PRO A 178 -2.72 22.11 7.10
CA PRO A 178 -2.14 21.08 6.24
C PRO A 178 -0.63 21.35 6.10
N ILE A 179 0.17 20.81 7.03
CA ILE A 179 1.63 20.99 7.01
C ILE A 179 2.24 19.89 6.14
N THR A 180 2.54 20.27 4.89
CA THR A 180 3.14 19.37 3.91
C THR A 180 4.53 18.92 4.37
N GLU A 181 5.28 19.78 5.08
CA GLU A 181 6.60 19.43 5.60
C GLU A 181 6.55 18.24 6.57
N LEU A 182 5.59 18.22 7.51
CA LEU A 182 5.46 17.13 8.48
C LEU A 182 5.06 15.81 7.84
N VAL A 183 4.19 15.86 6.83
CA VAL A 183 3.69 14.65 6.14
C VAL A 183 4.83 13.89 5.44
N PHE A 184 5.84 14.63 4.98
CA PHE A 184 6.96 14.11 4.18
C PHE A 184 8.32 14.14 4.89
N ASP A 185 8.39 14.60 6.15
CA ASP A 185 9.65 14.81 6.87
C ASP A 185 10.56 13.57 6.82
N ALA A 186 11.69 13.72 6.12
CA ALA A 186 12.61 12.62 5.89
C ALA A 186 13.32 12.13 7.16
N THR A 187 13.59 13.02 8.12
CA THR A 187 14.22 12.68 9.38
C THR A 187 13.24 11.89 10.25
N LEU A 188 11.99 12.35 10.34
CA LEU A 188 10.94 11.67 11.08
C LEU A 188 10.59 10.31 10.46
N VAL A 189 10.59 10.20 9.12
CA VAL A 189 10.50 8.91 8.43
C VAL A 189 11.63 7.98 8.87
N GLY A 190 12.86 8.46 8.95
CA GLY A 190 14.00 7.69 9.44
C GLY A 190 13.81 7.18 10.87
N LEU A 191 13.40 8.06 11.79
CA LEU A 191 13.12 7.70 13.19
C LEU A 191 12.03 6.63 13.30
N ILE A 192 10.94 6.76 12.53
CA ILE A 192 9.83 5.79 12.53
C ILE A 192 10.24 4.44 11.90
N LEU A 193 11.07 4.44 10.86
CA LEU A 193 11.44 3.20 10.16
C LEU A 193 12.54 2.41 10.87
N PHE A 194 13.52 3.07 11.49
CA PHE A 194 14.76 2.42 11.92
C PHE A 194 15.00 2.42 13.43
N ASP A 195 14.68 3.51 14.13
CA ASP A 195 14.97 3.64 15.56
C ASP A 195 13.77 3.15 16.39
N ARG A 196 12.56 3.61 16.05
CA ARG A 196 11.30 3.35 16.78
C ARG A 196 11.35 3.76 18.26
N ASP A 197 12.33 4.56 18.64
CA ASP A 197 12.45 5.18 19.96
C ASP A 197 11.42 6.31 20.11
N ILE A 198 10.45 6.07 20.98
CA ILE A 198 9.30 6.96 21.20
C ILE A 198 9.75 8.30 21.77
N ASP A 199 10.72 8.31 22.68
CA ASP A 199 11.18 9.53 23.34
C ASP A 199 11.90 10.44 22.34
N LYS A 200 12.73 9.87 21.46
CA LYS A 200 13.38 10.62 20.37
C LYS A 200 12.39 11.13 19.33
N ILE A 201 11.40 10.32 18.97
CA ILE A 201 10.35 10.73 18.04
C ILE A 201 9.56 11.90 18.64
N ARG A 202 9.22 11.83 19.94
CA ARG A 202 8.56 12.92 20.66
C ARG A 202 9.42 14.18 20.68
N GLU A 203 10.66 14.06 21.14
CA GLU A 203 11.60 15.18 21.24
C GLU A 203 11.77 15.88 19.87
N TYR A 204 11.92 15.10 18.80
CA TYR A 204 12.02 15.64 17.44
C TYR A 204 10.76 16.41 17.05
N CYS A 205 9.57 15.83 17.26
CA CYS A 205 8.32 16.47 16.87
C CYS A 205 8.04 17.74 17.70
N GLU A 206 8.31 17.72 19.02
CA GLU A 206 8.13 18.88 19.90
C GLU A 206 9.08 20.03 19.56
N HIS A 207 10.29 19.70 19.10
CA HIS A 207 11.28 20.69 18.68
C HIS A 207 10.96 21.33 17.32
N ASN A 208 10.62 20.50 16.32
CA ASN A 208 10.46 20.96 14.94
C ASN A 208 9.03 21.43 14.61
N TYR A 209 8.05 21.00 15.40
CA TYR A 209 6.64 21.34 15.21
C TYR A 209 5.95 21.76 16.53
N PRO A 210 6.49 22.78 17.23
CA PRO A 210 6.01 23.15 18.56
C PRO A 210 4.55 23.62 18.55
N ASP A 211 4.14 24.38 17.53
CA ASP A 211 2.79 24.93 17.40
C ASP A 211 1.72 23.83 17.25
N LEU A 212 2.08 22.70 16.63
CA LEU A 212 1.19 21.55 16.50
C LEU A 212 0.94 20.84 17.84
N MET A 213 1.93 20.91 18.74
CA MET A 213 1.82 20.30 20.05
C MET A 213 0.88 21.11 20.94
N VAL A 214 0.92 22.44 20.86
CA VAL A 214 0.05 23.34 21.64
C VAL A 214 -1.44 23.06 21.39
N ASP A 215 -1.87 22.92 20.13
CA ASP A 215 -3.28 22.62 19.82
C ASP A 215 -3.71 21.22 20.27
N SER A 216 -2.78 20.26 20.29
CA SER A 216 -3.04 18.93 20.87
C SER A 216 -3.02 18.92 22.41
N TYR A 217 -2.43 19.92 23.08
CA TYR A 217 -2.54 20.15 24.52
C TYR A 217 -3.87 20.76 24.97
N VAL A 218 -4.51 21.60 24.14
CA VAL A 218 -5.73 22.34 24.55
C VAL A 218 -7.00 21.48 24.47
N ASP A 219 -7.06 20.50 23.56
CA ASP A 219 -8.24 19.65 23.35
C ASP A 219 -8.32 18.41 24.29
N MET A 220 -7.37 18.23 25.23
CA MET A 220 -7.21 16.97 25.96
C MET A 220 -7.48 17.03 27.47
N ASN A 221 -8.66 16.55 27.87
CA ASN A 221 -8.96 16.03 29.22
C ASN A 221 -8.36 14.61 29.42
N TYR A 222 -7.08 14.40 29.12
CA TYR A 222 -6.39 13.11 29.31
C TYR A 222 -5.27 13.23 30.34
N GLU A 223 -5.09 12.19 31.15
CA GLU A 223 -3.95 12.05 32.06
C GLU A 223 -2.64 11.95 31.26
N SER A 224 -1.55 12.45 31.83
CA SER A 224 -0.23 12.61 31.19
C SER A 224 0.41 11.32 30.65
N ASP A 225 -0.13 10.15 30.98
CA ASP A 225 0.41 8.84 30.58
C ASP A 225 -0.09 8.36 29.19
N ASP A 226 -1.17 8.96 28.64
CA ASP A 226 -1.75 8.55 27.35
C ASP A 226 -1.11 9.21 26.10
N TRP A 227 -0.06 10.01 26.29
CA TRP A 227 0.59 10.78 25.23
C TRP A 227 1.51 9.93 24.34
N ASN A 228 2.23 9.01 24.97
CA ASN A 228 3.14 8.09 24.26
C ASN A 228 2.40 7.20 23.27
N VAL A 229 1.11 6.94 23.52
CA VAL A 229 0.25 6.15 22.65
C VAL A 229 0.25 6.71 21.22
N LEU A 230 0.38 8.02 21.04
CA LEU A 230 0.28 8.62 19.72
C LEU A 230 1.58 8.49 18.93
N TYR A 231 2.72 8.83 19.54
CA TYR A 231 4.04 8.63 18.96
C TYR A 231 4.32 7.14 18.66
N GLN A 232 3.87 6.24 19.55
CA GLN A 232 3.89 4.79 19.33
C GLN A 232 3.15 4.35 18.07
N ASN A 233 2.07 5.06 17.72
CA ASN A 233 1.21 4.69 16.61
C ASN A 233 1.53 5.43 15.31
N LEU A 234 2.58 6.26 15.26
CA LEU A 234 3.08 6.81 14.01
C LEU A 234 3.52 5.70 13.05
N LYS A 235 3.04 5.78 11.82
CA LYS A 235 3.30 4.81 10.77
C LYS A 235 3.67 5.50 9.47
N ILE A 236 4.44 4.79 8.66
CA ILE A 236 4.73 5.17 7.27
C ILE A 236 3.81 4.42 6.34
N ARG A 237 3.23 5.14 5.39
CA ARG A 237 2.55 4.57 4.23
C ARG A 237 3.28 4.97 2.96
N TRP A 238 3.48 4.00 2.07
CA TRP A 238 4.15 4.22 0.78
C TRP A 238 3.12 4.52 -0.31
N ILE A 239 2.98 5.79 -0.69
CA ILE A 239 1.99 6.26 -1.67
C ILE A 239 2.67 6.48 -3.02
N ARG A 240 2.02 6.11 -4.13
CA ARG A 240 2.59 6.26 -5.47
C ARG A 240 2.85 7.74 -5.78
N ARG A 241 4.00 8.07 -6.39
CA ARG A 241 4.30 9.44 -6.84
C ARG A 241 3.19 9.98 -7.74
N GLY A 242 2.81 11.24 -7.53
CA GLY A 242 1.72 11.94 -8.22
C GLY A 242 0.32 11.52 -7.77
N GLN A 243 0.18 10.53 -6.89
CA GLN A 243 -1.13 10.15 -6.36
C GLN A 243 -1.60 11.17 -5.33
N GLN A 244 -2.85 11.61 -5.49
CA GLN A 244 -3.52 12.44 -4.50
C GLN A 244 -4.07 11.57 -3.37
N PHE A 245 -3.87 12.02 -2.14
CA PHE A 245 -4.35 11.33 -0.93
C PHE A 245 -4.78 12.33 0.13
N ARG A 246 -5.54 11.85 1.11
CA ARG A 246 -5.93 12.60 2.31
C ARG A 246 -5.74 11.72 3.54
N ILE A 247 -5.24 12.33 4.62
CA ILE A 247 -5.20 11.70 5.95
C ILE A 247 -6.54 12.05 6.61
N ASN A 248 -7.42 11.05 6.80
CA ASN A 248 -8.74 11.29 7.37
C ASN A 248 -8.68 11.60 8.86
N GLU A 249 -9.69 12.31 9.34
CA GLU A 249 -9.97 12.52 10.76
C GLU A 249 -10.43 11.25 11.51
N HIS A 250 -10.87 10.23 10.78
CA HIS A 250 -11.40 8.99 11.35
C HIS A 250 -10.35 7.88 11.23
N HIS A 251 -10.30 7.01 12.24
CA HIS A 251 -9.31 5.94 12.39
C HIS A 251 -9.02 5.18 11.08
N GLY A 252 -7.73 5.04 10.74
CA GLY A 252 -7.24 3.99 9.85
C GLY A 252 -7.56 4.08 8.36
N THR A 253 -8.03 5.20 7.81
CA THR A 253 -8.35 5.30 6.37
C THR A 253 -7.69 6.50 5.68
N LEU A 254 -7.02 6.24 4.55
CA LEU A 254 -6.77 7.27 3.53
C LEU A 254 -7.97 7.21 2.58
N SER A 255 -8.79 8.27 2.51
CA SER A 255 -9.92 8.32 1.58
C SER A 255 -9.50 8.84 0.21
N LEU A 256 -10.14 8.33 -0.84
CA LEU A 256 -10.07 8.86 -2.21
C LEU A 256 -11.34 9.67 -2.49
N LYS A 257 -11.13 10.86 -3.09
CA LYS A 257 -12.06 11.91 -3.52
C LYS A 257 -13.45 11.98 -2.85
N HIS A 258 -13.52 12.70 -1.72
CA HIS A 258 -14.70 13.50 -1.35
C HIS A 258 -14.31 14.56 -0.29
N GLU A 259 -14.36 15.84 -0.69
CA GLU A 259 -14.27 17.13 0.05
C GLU A 259 -13.13 17.37 1.08
N ASP A 260 -12.55 18.58 0.96
CA ASP A 260 -11.52 19.34 1.72
C ASP A 260 -10.16 18.70 2.13
N HIS A 261 -9.09 19.37 1.67
CA HIS A 261 -7.63 19.18 1.86
C HIS A 261 -6.99 17.88 1.35
N TRP A 262 -6.19 18.00 0.27
CA TRP A 262 -5.51 16.91 -0.42
C TRP A 262 -4.00 17.13 -0.48
N PHE A 263 -3.23 16.08 -0.21
CA PHE A 263 -1.79 16.02 -0.44
C PHE A 263 -1.50 15.32 -1.77
N THR A 264 -0.38 15.67 -2.38
CA THR A 264 0.15 14.96 -3.56
C THR A 264 1.49 14.36 -3.19
N ALA A 265 1.60 13.04 -3.33
CA ALA A 265 2.83 12.30 -3.10
C ALA A 265 3.91 12.70 -4.11
#